data_AF-A0A949PE96-F1
#
_entry.id   AF-A0A949PE96-F1
#
_cell.length_a   1.000
_cell.length_b   1.000
_cell.length_c   1.000
_cell.angle_alpha   90.00
_cell.angle_beta   90.00
_cell.angle_gamma   90.00
#
_symmetry.space_group_name_H-M   'P 1'
#
loop_
_entity.id
_entity.type
_entity.pdbx_description
1 polymer ?
#
loop_
_entity_poly.entity_id
_entity_poly.type
_entity_poly.pdbx_seq_one_letter_code
_entity_poly.pdbx_strand_id
1 'polypeptide(L)'
;MKKVYFLLPIIMLVFLTILSCKSDDDNGVDVIPPNDRGEQAVVDQLIIEKYLETHFYNYEEFANPPADFNFNIVMDTIAGENATKIPLIDQVSSKTVNDRLEEDVSYTLYYLSAIEGEGDSVAFPDICTITYEGTSLYEKTVLSDVDENNDGVIDNNDLKEVYPTELFDAAVTPVRFDLTRVVNGFQDTMIEFKTSTSGPMEQPDGTITYSDDFGVGVMFIPSGLGYFASTPAGSGIGAYNELMFTFKLFQSEIGDQDDDSVISIMEDLNGNGFEEDDDTDEDGFPNFADPDDDGDGTLTKDEILTQDYIVNITQGESEPTLASNEYEIERVESVNSEGDDIVTITTITLTDTDDDGTPDYLDTDNS
;
A
#
# COMPACT_ATOMS: atom_id res chain seq x y z
N MET A 1 70.31 66.65 4.60
CA MET A 1 70.52 66.23 6.01
C MET A 1 69.12 65.86 6.53
N LYS A 2 68.73 64.67 6.99
CA LYS A 2 69.38 63.48 7.56
C LYS A 2 68.84 62.20 6.87
N LYS A 3 69.62 61.12 6.98
CA LYS A 3 69.29 59.74 6.61
C LYS A 3 68.33 59.11 7.64
N VAL A 4 67.59 58.07 7.25
CA VAL A 4 67.74 56.67 7.71
C VAL A 4 66.48 55.85 7.36
N TYR A 5 66.70 54.71 6.71
CA TYR A 5 65.76 53.61 6.46
C TYR A 5 65.73 52.65 7.66
N PHE A 6 64.59 52.02 7.96
CA PHE A 6 64.49 50.68 8.60
C PHE A 6 63.01 50.22 8.58
N LEU A 7 62.64 49.27 7.70
CA LEU A 7 62.52 47.82 7.94
C LEU A 7 61.10 47.40 8.38
N LEU A 8 60.37 46.79 7.43
CA LEU A 8 59.31 45.83 7.71
C LEU A 8 59.91 44.62 8.44
N PRO A 9 59.15 44.02 9.36
CA PRO A 9 58.85 42.61 9.14
C PRO A 9 57.34 42.34 9.23
N ILE A 10 56.88 41.61 8.21
CA ILE A 10 55.71 40.74 8.25
C ILE A 10 55.88 39.80 9.45
N ILE A 11 54.82 39.58 10.25
CA ILE A 11 54.39 38.29 10.81
C ILE A 11 53.26 38.53 11.81
N MET A 12 52.08 38.06 11.39
CA MET A 12 51.15 37.23 12.17
C MET A 12 50.27 37.88 13.25
N LEU A 13 48.98 37.56 13.09
CA LEU A 13 47.93 37.55 14.12
C LEU A 13 47.12 38.84 14.34
N VAL A 14 46.34 39.23 13.33
CA VAL A 14 44.99 39.78 13.55
C VAL A 14 44.07 39.15 12.50
N PHE A 15 43.70 37.90 12.75
CA PHE A 15 42.54 37.26 12.14
C PHE A 15 41.34 37.58 13.03
N LEU A 16 40.19 37.79 12.40
CA LEU A 16 38.86 38.09 12.95
C LEU A 16 38.51 39.56 13.24
N THR A 17 37.31 39.88 12.76
CA THR A 17 36.64 41.18 12.67
C THR A 17 37.23 42.01 11.51
N ILE A 18 36.58 42.12 10.35
CA ILE A 18 35.25 42.65 10.12
C ILE A 18 34.83 42.26 8.69
N LEU A 19 33.71 41.57 8.55
CA LEU A 19 32.76 41.76 7.45
C LEU A 19 31.39 41.30 7.98
N SER A 20 30.78 42.18 8.78
CA SER A 20 29.34 42.18 8.94
C SER A 20 28.76 42.64 7.61
N CYS A 21 28.50 41.68 6.72
CA CYS A 21 27.47 41.84 5.72
C CYS A 21 26.18 41.35 6.36
N LYS A 22 25.37 42.31 6.76
CA LYS A 22 23.93 42.11 6.84
C LYS A 22 23.41 42.13 5.40
N SER A 23 23.05 40.98 4.90
CA SER A 23 22.10 40.85 3.80
C SER A 23 20.91 40.11 4.38
N ASP A 24 20.02 40.88 5.00
CA ASP A 24 18.67 40.48 5.38
C ASP A 24 17.83 40.39 4.07
N ASP A 25 18.11 39.39 3.24
CA ASP A 25 17.36 39.07 2.00
C ASP A 25 17.10 37.55 1.92
N ASP A 26 16.76 36.90 3.04
CA ASP A 26 16.14 35.57 3.02
C ASP A 26 14.62 35.74 2.97
N ASN A 27 14.14 36.00 1.77
CA ASN A 27 12.77 35.66 1.35
C ASN A 27 12.69 34.18 0.89
N GLY A 28 13.69 33.36 1.23
CA GLY A 28 13.61 31.91 1.11
C GLY A 28 12.64 31.37 2.15
N VAL A 29 11.72 30.51 1.73
CA VAL A 29 11.00 29.66 2.67
C VAL A 29 12.06 28.77 3.31
N ASP A 30 12.23 28.82 4.63
CA ASP A 30 12.99 27.81 5.36
C ASP A 30 12.27 26.48 5.14
N VAL A 31 12.75 25.68 4.19
CA VAL A 31 12.27 24.32 3.98
C VAL A 31 12.92 23.48 5.07
N ILE A 32 12.16 23.16 6.11
CA ILE A 32 12.57 22.17 7.10
C ILE A 32 12.65 20.84 6.34
N PRO A 33 13.82 20.18 6.27
CA PRO A 33 13.93 18.89 5.60
C PRO A 33 13.02 17.88 6.29
N PRO A 34 12.51 16.88 5.56
CA PRO A 34 11.75 15.81 6.18
C PRO A 34 12.54 15.10 7.28
N ASN A 35 11.84 14.55 8.27
CA ASN A 35 12.43 13.64 9.26
C ASN A 35 13.12 12.46 8.57
N ASP A 36 14.12 11.89 9.23
CA ASP A 36 14.76 10.64 8.80
C ASP A 36 13.74 9.49 8.86
N ARG A 37 13.62 8.71 7.77
CA ARG A 37 12.62 7.63 7.67
C ARG A 37 12.87 6.52 8.67
N GLY A 38 14.13 6.17 8.93
CA GLY A 38 14.50 5.14 9.91
C GLY A 38 14.20 5.56 11.35
N GLU A 39 14.53 6.80 11.73
CA GLU A 39 14.17 7.34 13.05
C GLU A 39 12.65 7.47 13.22
N GLN A 40 11.94 7.94 12.19
CA GLN A 40 10.49 8.07 12.21
C GLN A 40 9.79 6.71 12.28
N ALA A 41 10.31 5.67 11.61
CA ALA A 41 9.74 4.32 11.66
C ALA A 41 9.66 3.77 13.09
N VAL A 42 10.66 4.06 13.93
CA VAL A 42 10.67 3.68 15.35
C VAL A 42 9.58 4.43 16.12
N VAL A 43 9.43 5.74 15.86
CA VAL A 43 8.39 6.57 16.47
C VAL A 43 6.99 6.06 16.12
N ASP A 44 6.75 5.82 14.83
CA ASP A 44 5.46 5.35 14.32
C ASP A 44 5.06 4.02 14.95
N GLN A 45 6.02 3.10 15.07
CA GLN A 45 5.79 1.80 15.71
C GLN A 45 5.33 1.96 17.16
N LEU A 46 5.97 2.83 17.96
CA LEU A 46 5.58 3.06 19.35
C LEU A 46 4.17 3.66 19.46
N ILE A 47 3.79 4.56 18.56
CA ILE A 47 2.46 5.18 18.54
C ILE A 47 1.39 4.14 18.20
N ILE A 48 1.62 3.31 17.17
CA ILE A 48 0.71 2.23 16.79
C ILE A 48 0.58 1.22 17.92
N GLU A 49 1.69 0.72 18.47
CA GLU A 49 1.66 -0.27 19.56
C GLU A 49 0.93 0.28 20.79
N LYS A 50 1.15 1.55 21.13
CA LYS A 50 0.41 2.19 22.23
C LYS A 50 -1.10 2.19 21.99
N TYR A 51 -1.53 2.50 20.77
CA TYR A 51 -2.94 2.44 20.42
C TYR A 51 -3.47 1.01 20.58
N LEU A 52 -2.74 0.03 20.05
CA LEU A 52 -3.10 -1.38 20.10
C LEU A 52 -3.17 -1.96 21.53
N GLU A 53 -2.31 -1.50 22.44
CA GLU A 53 -2.30 -1.91 23.85
C GLU A 53 -3.48 -1.33 24.65
N THR A 54 -3.99 -0.18 24.23
CA THR A 54 -4.98 0.59 25.00
C THR A 54 -6.40 0.49 24.44
N HIS A 55 -6.57 -0.12 23.28
CA HIS A 55 -7.86 -0.25 22.60
C HIS A 55 -8.22 -1.72 22.34
N PHE A 56 -9.51 -1.96 22.16
CA PHE A 56 -10.09 -3.24 21.74
C PHE A 56 -11.18 -2.97 20.68
N TYR A 57 -11.58 -4.01 19.95
CA TYR A 57 -12.72 -3.94 19.03
C TYR A 57 -13.91 -4.77 19.52
N ASN A 58 -15.06 -4.69 18.87
CA ASN A 58 -16.26 -5.49 19.13
C ASN A 58 -16.13 -7.00 18.79
N TYR A 59 -15.01 -7.65 19.13
CA TYR A 59 -14.70 -9.06 18.84
C TYR A 59 -15.76 -10.06 19.35
N GLU A 60 -16.46 -9.72 20.44
CA GLU A 60 -17.53 -10.57 20.98
C GLU A 60 -18.74 -10.63 20.05
N GLU A 61 -19.02 -9.56 19.30
CA GLU A 61 -20.07 -9.50 18.29
C GLU A 61 -19.67 -10.32 17.06
N PHE A 62 -18.40 -10.26 16.63
CA PHE A 62 -17.90 -11.15 15.58
C PHE A 62 -17.95 -12.63 15.98
N ALA A 63 -17.64 -12.95 17.24
CA ALA A 63 -17.71 -14.32 17.74
C ALA A 63 -19.16 -14.82 17.94
N ASN A 64 -20.11 -13.92 18.21
CA ASN A 64 -21.53 -14.24 18.38
C ASN A 64 -22.40 -13.17 17.68
N PRO A 65 -22.51 -13.20 16.35
CA PRO A 65 -23.18 -12.14 15.59
C PRO A 65 -24.64 -11.95 16.00
N PRO A 66 -25.07 -10.73 16.38
CA PRO A 66 -26.48 -10.42 16.53
C PRO A 66 -27.22 -10.51 15.18
N ALA A 67 -28.55 -10.57 15.22
CA ALA A 67 -29.37 -10.78 14.01
C ALA A 67 -29.26 -9.63 12.98
N ASP A 68 -28.87 -8.44 13.43
CA ASP A 68 -28.69 -7.22 12.64
C ASP A 68 -27.21 -6.78 12.56
N PHE A 69 -26.28 -7.73 12.77
CA PHE A 69 -24.86 -7.44 12.68
C PHE A 69 -24.50 -6.98 11.26
N ASN A 70 -23.85 -5.83 11.17
CA ASN A 70 -23.50 -5.19 9.90
C ASN A 70 -22.01 -5.32 9.57
N PHE A 71 -21.27 -6.13 10.32
CA PHE A 71 -19.83 -6.35 10.17
C PHE A 71 -18.97 -5.10 10.33
N ASN A 72 -19.48 -4.02 10.94
CA ASN A 72 -18.66 -2.86 11.25
C ASN A 72 -17.73 -3.18 12.43
N ILE A 73 -16.45 -2.85 12.26
CA ILE A 73 -15.49 -2.85 13.36
C ILE A 73 -15.69 -1.55 14.15
N VAL A 74 -15.93 -1.69 15.46
CA VAL A 74 -16.08 -0.57 16.39
C VAL A 74 -14.99 -0.66 17.43
N MET A 75 -14.17 0.39 17.51
CA MET A 75 -13.07 0.53 18.46
C MET A 75 -13.53 1.22 19.74
N ASP A 76 -13.01 0.78 20.88
CA ASP A 76 -13.20 1.43 22.18
C ASP A 76 -11.96 1.25 23.07
N THR A 77 -11.84 2.08 24.10
CA THR A 77 -10.69 2.11 25.01
C THR A 77 -10.87 1.10 26.15
N ILE A 78 -9.76 0.48 26.56
CA ILE A 78 -9.69 -0.42 27.72
C ILE A 78 -9.69 0.42 29.00
N ALA A 79 -10.88 0.83 29.41
CA ALA A 79 -11.09 1.62 30.62
C ALA A 79 -12.46 1.33 31.25
N GLY A 80 -12.61 1.61 32.55
CA GLY A 80 -13.91 1.50 33.24
C GLY A 80 -14.51 0.09 33.14
N GLU A 81 -15.69 -0.02 32.53
CA GLU A 81 -16.37 -1.31 32.33
C GLU A 81 -15.66 -2.23 31.32
N ASN A 82 -14.82 -1.66 30.45
CA ASN A 82 -14.03 -2.39 29.46
C ASN A 82 -12.64 -2.81 29.97
N ALA A 83 -12.32 -2.60 31.26
CA ALA A 83 -10.97 -2.83 31.80
C ALA A 83 -10.48 -4.29 31.74
N THR A 84 -11.34 -5.26 31.40
CA THR A 84 -10.99 -6.68 31.23
C THR A 84 -11.07 -7.15 29.78
N LYS A 85 -11.23 -6.24 28.82
CA LYS A 85 -11.24 -6.57 27.40
C LYS A 85 -9.84 -6.96 26.92
N ILE A 86 -9.79 -7.79 25.87
CA ILE A 86 -8.53 -8.23 25.26
C ILE A 86 -8.02 -7.07 24.40
N PRO A 87 -6.77 -6.63 24.57
CA PRO A 87 -6.21 -5.55 23.76
C PRO A 87 -6.02 -5.97 22.30
N LEU A 88 -6.01 -5.00 21.39
CA LEU A 88 -5.75 -5.24 19.97
C LEU A 88 -4.36 -5.82 19.74
N ILE A 89 -3.35 -5.43 20.54
CA ILE A 89 -1.98 -5.93 20.40
C ILE A 89 -1.88 -7.46 20.48
N ASP A 90 -2.81 -8.10 21.21
CA ASP A 90 -2.90 -9.56 21.35
C ASP A 90 -3.73 -10.23 20.23
N GLN A 91 -4.29 -9.44 19.31
CA GLN A 91 -5.26 -9.87 18.30
C GLN A 91 -4.85 -9.49 16.86
N VAL A 92 -3.93 -8.54 16.68
CA VAL A 92 -3.39 -8.19 15.37
C VAL A 92 -2.33 -9.18 14.89
N SER A 93 -2.19 -9.28 13.58
CA SER A 93 -1.01 -9.81 12.91
C SER A 93 -0.09 -8.66 12.49
N SER A 94 1.16 -9.00 12.15
CA SER A 94 2.11 -8.02 11.61
C SER A 94 3.02 -8.65 10.57
N LYS A 95 3.54 -7.82 9.68
CA LYS A 95 4.60 -8.18 8.72
C LYS A 95 5.63 -7.05 8.58
N THR A 96 6.83 -7.41 8.15
CA THR A 96 7.87 -6.44 7.81
C THR A 96 7.70 -6.03 6.35
N VAL A 97 7.67 -4.73 6.10
CA VAL A 97 7.57 -4.14 4.76
C VAL A 97 8.74 -3.19 4.56
N ASN A 98 9.41 -3.27 3.41
CA ASN A 98 10.52 -2.38 3.10
C ASN A 98 10.01 -1.01 2.66
N ASP A 99 10.81 0.02 2.92
CA ASP A 99 10.57 1.34 2.37
C ASP A 99 10.76 1.33 0.85
N ARG A 100 9.82 1.92 0.10
CA ARG A 100 9.92 2.04 -1.36
C ARG A 100 10.93 3.11 -1.82
N LEU A 101 11.44 3.95 -0.92
CA LEU A 101 12.39 5.03 -1.23
C LEU A 101 13.78 4.81 -0.60
N GLU A 102 13.86 4.09 0.53
CA GLU A 102 15.10 3.86 1.27
C GLU A 102 15.29 2.37 1.61
N GLU A 103 16.03 1.63 0.78
CA GLU A 103 16.21 0.17 0.89
C GLU A 103 16.64 -0.36 2.27
N ASP A 104 17.34 0.45 3.07
CA ASP A 104 17.82 0.08 4.41
C ASP A 104 16.77 0.31 5.53
N VAL A 105 15.61 0.88 5.19
CA VAL A 105 14.50 1.16 6.12
C VAL A 105 13.39 0.13 5.93
N SER A 106 12.86 -0.36 7.04
CA SER A 106 11.70 -1.24 7.04
C SER A 106 10.75 -0.88 8.17
N TYR A 107 9.48 -1.22 7.98
CA TYR A 107 8.39 -0.93 8.90
C TYR A 107 7.75 -2.20 9.39
N THR A 108 7.24 -2.17 10.63
CA THR A 108 6.30 -3.19 11.10
C THR A 108 4.89 -2.74 10.75
N LEU A 109 4.28 -3.38 9.76
CA LEU A 109 2.89 -3.12 9.36
C LEU A 109 1.95 -4.03 10.16
N TYR A 110 1.04 -3.44 10.92
CA TYR A 110 0.08 -4.15 11.76
C TYR A 110 -1.30 -4.18 11.08
N TYR A 111 -1.99 -5.32 11.18
CA TYR A 111 -3.35 -5.47 10.68
C TYR A 111 -4.19 -6.44 11.52
N LEU A 112 -5.49 -6.15 11.62
CA LEU A 112 -6.48 -7.02 12.26
C LEU A 112 -7.30 -7.70 11.16
N SER A 113 -7.28 -9.03 11.10
CA SER A 113 -8.19 -9.82 10.28
C SER A 113 -9.36 -10.31 11.15
N ALA A 114 -10.46 -9.56 11.16
CA ALA A 114 -11.67 -9.96 11.88
C ALA A 114 -12.42 -11.06 11.11
N ILE A 115 -12.40 -10.96 9.78
CA ILE A 115 -12.79 -12.00 8.82
C ILE A 115 -11.77 -11.93 7.68
N GLU A 116 -11.10 -13.04 7.38
CA GLU A 116 -10.13 -13.09 6.27
C GLU A 116 -10.83 -12.95 4.90
N GLY A 117 -12.00 -13.56 4.77
CA GLY A 117 -12.73 -13.75 3.52
C GLY A 117 -12.65 -15.20 3.04
N GLU A 118 -13.61 -15.64 2.22
CA GLU A 118 -13.65 -17.02 1.69
C GLU A 118 -13.51 -17.10 0.15
N GLY A 119 -13.45 -15.95 -0.54
CA GLY A 119 -13.26 -15.85 -1.98
C GLY A 119 -11.81 -15.83 -2.44
N ASP A 120 -11.56 -15.11 -3.53
CA ASP A 120 -10.25 -15.00 -4.17
C ASP A 120 -9.27 -14.17 -3.34
N SER A 121 -7.99 -14.52 -3.43
CA SER A 121 -6.91 -13.74 -2.82
C SER A 121 -6.59 -12.53 -3.68
N VAL A 122 -6.21 -11.43 -3.04
CA VAL A 122 -5.84 -10.19 -3.71
C VAL A 122 -4.35 -10.16 -4.03
N ALA A 123 -3.99 -9.78 -5.25
CA ALA A 123 -2.62 -9.46 -5.64
C ALA A 123 -2.33 -7.95 -5.49
N PHE A 124 -1.05 -7.57 -5.42
CA PHE A 124 -0.66 -6.17 -5.20
C PHE A 124 -1.17 -5.18 -6.27
N PRO A 125 -1.33 -5.53 -7.58
CA PRO A 125 -1.78 -4.56 -8.58
C PRO A 125 -3.28 -4.71 -8.88
N ASP A 126 -4.00 -5.52 -8.10
CA ASP A 126 -5.43 -5.75 -8.34
C ASP A 126 -6.26 -4.47 -8.12
N ILE A 127 -7.45 -4.47 -8.72
CA ILE A 127 -8.47 -3.47 -8.46
C ILE A 127 -9.47 -4.04 -7.46
N CYS A 128 -9.52 -3.46 -6.27
CA CYS A 128 -10.37 -3.92 -5.16
C CYS A 128 -11.66 -3.09 -5.05
N THR A 129 -12.80 -3.77 -4.91
CA THR A 129 -14.08 -3.16 -4.53
C THR A 129 -14.30 -3.24 -3.03
N ILE A 130 -14.31 -2.09 -2.35
CA ILE A 130 -14.31 -2.00 -0.89
C ILE A 130 -15.28 -0.95 -0.35
N THR A 131 -15.63 -1.08 0.93
CA THR A 131 -16.05 0.06 1.76
C THR A 131 -14.99 0.30 2.82
N TYR A 132 -14.81 1.55 3.26
CA TYR A 132 -13.78 1.87 4.24
C TYR A 132 -14.12 3.12 5.05
N GLU A 133 -13.47 3.26 6.20
CA GLU A 133 -13.38 4.48 7.00
C GLU A 133 -11.91 4.75 7.34
N GLY A 134 -11.42 5.95 7.03
CA GLY A 134 -10.06 6.39 7.25
C GLY A 134 -9.93 7.43 8.36
N THR A 135 -9.05 7.15 9.31
CA THR A 135 -8.66 8.05 10.41
C THR A 135 -7.15 8.06 10.53
N SER A 136 -6.57 9.06 11.18
CA SER A 136 -5.15 9.02 11.56
C SER A 136 -5.00 8.83 13.05
N LEU A 137 -3.87 8.32 13.51
CA LEU A 137 -3.56 8.31 14.93
C LEU A 137 -2.96 9.68 15.28
N TYR A 138 -3.54 10.37 16.25
CA TYR A 138 -3.05 11.67 16.69
C TYR A 138 -2.37 11.56 18.03
N GLU A 139 -1.06 11.83 18.03
CA GLU A 139 -0.31 12.07 19.25
C GLU A 139 -0.55 13.52 19.71
N LYS A 140 -1.01 13.72 20.95
CA LYS A 140 -1.08 15.08 21.53
C LYS A 140 0.22 15.52 22.21
N THR A 141 1.17 14.63 22.47
CA THR A 141 2.42 15.03 23.12
C THR A 141 3.55 14.13 22.69
N VAL A 142 4.31 14.62 21.70
CA VAL A 142 5.70 14.32 21.35
C VAL A 142 6.34 13.28 22.28
N LEU A 143 6.84 12.19 21.72
CA LEU A 143 8.03 11.47 22.19
C LEU A 143 9.14 12.49 22.44
N SER A 144 9.05 13.25 23.53
CA SER A 144 10.20 13.95 24.03
C SER A 144 11.16 12.86 24.50
N ASP A 145 12.47 13.12 24.46
CA ASP A 145 13.53 12.30 25.09
C ASP A 145 13.36 12.19 26.63
N VAL A 146 12.13 12.17 27.12
CA VAL A 146 11.66 12.18 28.48
C VAL A 146 11.01 10.82 28.68
N ASP A 147 11.81 9.96 29.28
CA ASP A 147 11.38 8.77 29.99
C ASP A 147 10.40 9.20 31.11
N GLU A 148 9.11 9.15 30.80
CA GLU A 148 8.02 9.61 31.69
C GLU A 148 7.86 8.66 32.87
N ASN A 149 8.19 7.39 32.70
CA ASN A 149 8.08 6.36 33.73
C ASN A 149 9.38 6.22 34.59
N ASN A 150 10.48 6.82 34.13
CA ASN A 150 11.82 6.85 34.71
C ASN A 150 12.49 5.45 34.84
N ASP A 151 12.36 4.58 33.83
CA ASP A 151 12.99 3.26 33.77
C ASP A 151 14.30 3.19 32.97
N GLY A 152 14.64 4.27 32.27
CA GLY A 152 15.83 4.43 31.45
C GLY A 152 15.71 3.94 30.01
N VAL A 153 14.49 3.61 29.54
CA VAL A 153 14.17 3.17 28.18
C VAL A 153 13.11 4.12 27.62
N ILE A 154 13.25 4.55 26.36
CA ILE A 154 12.18 5.28 25.67
C ILE A 154 11.34 4.26 24.91
N ASP A 155 10.10 4.06 25.35
CA ASP A 155 9.16 3.11 24.74
C ASP A 155 7.70 3.61 24.77
N ASN A 156 6.76 2.75 24.40
CA ASN A 156 5.34 3.06 24.34
C ASN A 156 4.71 3.33 25.73
N ASN A 157 5.38 2.98 26.83
CA ASN A 157 4.94 3.30 28.18
C ASN A 157 5.14 4.79 28.52
N ASP A 158 5.99 5.50 27.76
CA ASP A 158 6.21 6.94 27.92
C ASP A 158 5.13 7.80 27.23
N LEU A 159 4.33 7.18 26.36
CA LEU A 159 3.21 7.84 25.69
C LEU A 159 1.99 7.94 26.61
N LYS A 160 1.40 9.15 26.69
CA LYS A 160 0.26 9.43 27.57
C LYS A 160 -1.07 8.91 27.01
N GLU A 161 -1.46 9.36 25.83
CA GLU A 161 -2.73 9.01 25.19
C GLU A 161 -2.59 9.11 23.67
N VAL A 162 -3.03 8.07 22.95
CA VAL A 162 -3.15 8.03 21.49
C VAL A 162 -4.62 7.81 21.16
N TYR A 163 -5.20 8.72 20.39
CA TYR A 163 -6.60 8.63 19.95
C TYR A 163 -6.67 8.77 18.42
N PRO A 164 -7.64 8.13 17.77
CA PRO A 164 -7.87 8.39 16.36
C PRO A 164 -8.35 9.84 16.20
N THR A 165 -7.97 10.46 15.09
CA THR A 165 -8.54 11.73 14.67
C THR A 165 -9.99 11.57 14.28
N GLU A 166 -10.64 12.70 14.02
CA GLU A 166 -11.84 12.72 13.19
C GLU A 166 -11.58 12.02 11.85
N LEU A 167 -12.65 11.47 11.28
CA LEU A 167 -12.68 10.85 9.96
C LEU A 167 -12.14 11.83 8.91
N PHE A 168 -11.12 11.41 8.15
CA PHE A 168 -10.62 12.20 7.03
C PHE A 168 -11.22 11.76 5.69
N ASP A 169 -11.60 10.48 5.55
CA ASP A 169 -12.24 9.95 4.35
C ASP A 169 -13.06 8.67 4.67
N ALA A 170 -14.09 8.38 3.88
CA ALA A 170 -14.87 7.15 3.98
C ALA A 170 -15.73 6.89 2.75
N ALA A 171 -16.02 5.61 2.52
CA ALA A 171 -17.02 5.15 1.57
C ALA A 171 -17.93 4.11 2.22
N VAL A 172 -19.21 4.45 2.41
CA VAL A 172 -20.25 3.53 2.93
C VAL A 172 -20.96 2.74 1.82
N THR A 173 -20.79 3.18 0.57
CA THR A 173 -21.16 2.41 -0.63
C THR A 173 -19.88 1.88 -1.27
N PRO A 174 -19.86 0.64 -1.78
CA PRO A 174 -18.66 0.07 -2.39
C PRO A 174 -18.06 0.97 -3.47
N VAL A 175 -16.75 1.15 -3.43
CA VAL A 175 -15.94 1.89 -4.41
C VAL A 175 -14.78 1.02 -4.90
N ARG A 176 -14.33 1.26 -6.12
CA ARG A 176 -13.16 0.57 -6.71
C ARG A 176 -11.89 1.35 -6.42
N PHE A 177 -10.90 0.68 -5.85
CA PHE A 177 -9.54 1.16 -5.65
C PHE A 177 -8.59 0.34 -6.49
N ASP A 178 -7.85 1.02 -7.36
CA ASP A 178 -6.67 0.48 -8.01
C ASP A 178 -5.53 0.50 -6.99
N LEU A 179 -5.02 -0.69 -6.62
CA LEU A 179 -4.06 -0.81 -5.54
C LEU A 179 -2.69 -0.20 -5.86
N THR A 180 -2.36 -0.04 -7.15
CA THR A 180 -1.14 0.68 -7.59
C THR A 180 -1.21 2.19 -7.33
N ARG A 181 -2.39 2.70 -6.92
CA ARG A 181 -2.68 4.14 -6.76
C ARG A 181 -3.05 4.53 -5.34
N VAL A 182 -2.96 3.60 -4.39
CA VAL A 182 -3.15 3.86 -2.96
C VAL A 182 -1.80 3.98 -2.26
N VAL A 183 -1.80 4.32 -0.97
CA VAL A 183 -0.55 4.32 -0.20
C VAL A 183 -0.08 2.88 0.03
N ASN A 184 1.23 2.66 0.01
CA ASN A 184 1.86 1.33 0.04
C ASN A 184 1.33 0.44 1.18
N GLY A 185 1.24 0.98 2.40
CA GLY A 185 0.73 0.20 3.54
C GLY A 185 -0.72 -0.27 3.39
N PHE A 186 -1.52 0.41 2.56
CA PHE A 186 -2.87 -0.01 2.20
C PHE A 186 -2.80 -1.22 1.25
N GLN A 187 -2.08 -1.10 0.13
CA GLN A 187 -1.84 -2.18 -0.82
C GLN A 187 -1.26 -3.42 -0.11
N ASP A 188 -0.20 -3.23 0.67
CA ASP A 188 0.45 -4.27 1.46
C ASP A 188 -0.52 -4.95 2.43
N THR A 189 -1.48 -4.23 3.03
CA THR A 189 -2.44 -4.90 3.91
C THR A 189 -3.50 -5.66 3.11
N MET A 190 -3.93 -5.15 1.96
CA MET A 190 -5.02 -5.74 1.19
C MET A 190 -4.72 -7.16 0.68
N ILE A 191 -3.46 -7.45 0.34
CA ILE A 191 -3.03 -8.78 -0.10
C ILE A 191 -3.08 -9.86 0.99
N GLU A 192 -3.34 -9.48 2.25
CA GLU A 192 -3.52 -10.40 3.38
C GLU A 192 -4.99 -10.86 3.53
N PHE A 193 -5.88 -10.39 2.67
CA PHE A 193 -7.32 -10.64 2.74
C PHE A 193 -7.84 -11.30 1.46
N LYS A 194 -9.05 -11.86 1.59
CA LYS A 194 -9.80 -12.48 0.51
C LYS A 194 -11.14 -11.79 0.31
N THR A 195 -11.64 -11.91 -0.90
CA THR A 195 -12.94 -11.37 -1.31
C THR A 195 -14.09 -12.23 -0.79
N SER A 196 -15.33 -11.87 -1.12
CA SER A 196 -16.49 -12.72 -0.88
C SER A 196 -16.54 -13.85 -1.92
N THR A 197 -17.13 -15.00 -1.59
CA THR A 197 -17.24 -16.10 -2.58
C THR A 197 -18.21 -15.79 -3.72
N SER A 198 -19.04 -14.76 -3.55
CA SER A 198 -19.94 -14.29 -4.59
C SER A 198 -19.57 -12.89 -5.08
N GLY A 199 -19.71 -12.70 -6.39
CA GLY A 199 -19.69 -11.38 -7.01
C GLY A 199 -20.91 -10.52 -6.62
N PRO A 200 -21.01 -9.30 -7.15
CA PRO A 200 -22.11 -8.38 -6.85
C PRO A 200 -23.47 -8.97 -7.24
N MET A 201 -24.37 -9.05 -6.28
CA MET A 201 -25.75 -9.50 -6.47
C MET A 201 -26.70 -8.31 -6.53
N GLU A 202 -27.35 -8.10 -7.68
CA GLU A 202 -28.36 -7.07 -7.85
C GLU A 202 -29.68 -7.45 -7.17
N GLN A 203 -30.18 -6.54 -6.34
CA GLN A 203 -31.45 -6.67 -5.64
C GLN A 203 -32.61 -6.06 -6.45
N PRO A 204 -33.87 -6.45 -6.19
CA PRO A 204 -35.03 -5.91 -6.91
C PRO A 204 -35.22 -4.39 -6.83
N ASP A 205 -34.59 -3.72 -5.86
CA ASP A 205 -34.61 -2.27 -5.69
C ASP A 205 -33.43 -1.55 -6.36
N GLY A 206 -32.56 -2.29 -7.06
CA GLY A 206 -31.37 -1.80 -7.74
C GLY A 206 -30.15 -1.61 -6.83
N THR A 207 -30.22 -2.05 -5.56
CA THR A 207 -29.04 -2.10 -4.69
C THR A 207 -28.17 -3.31 -5.02
N ILE A 208 -26.86 -3.18 -4.76
CA ILE A 208 -25.89 -4.28 -4.90
C ILE A 208 -25.56 -4.81 -3.51
N THR A 209 -25.55 -6.14 -3.37
CA THR A 209 -25.17 -6.86 -2.14
C THR A 209 -24.12 -7.92 -2.45
N TYR A 210 -23.41 -8.36 -1.43
CA TYR A 210 -22.43 -9.45 -1.49
C TYR A 210 -22.79 -10.51 -0.46
N SER A 211 -22.21 -11.71 -0.54
CA SER A 211 -22.34 -12.71 0.53
C SER A 211 -21.59 -12.26 1.77
N ASP A 212 -22.07 -12.64 2.95
CA ASP A 212 -21.53 -12.22 4.26
C ASP A 212 -20.18 -12.92 4.61
N ASP A 213 -19.44 -13.39 3.61
CA ASP A 213 -18.14 -14.07 3.70
C ASP A 213 -17.00 -13.24 3.07
N PHE A 214 -17.23 -11.93 2.90
CA PHE A 214 -16.21 -10.96 2.49
C PHE A 214 -15.16 -10.72 3.59
N GLY A 215 -13.96 -10.29 3.19
CA GLY A 215 -12.92 -9.88 4.12
C GLY A 215 -13.32 -8.63 4.93
N VAL A 216 -13.02 -8.63 6.23
CA VAL A 216 -13.28 -7.50 7.15
C VAL A 216 -12.06 -7.29 8.03
N GLY A 217 -11.49 -6.09 7.99
CA GLY A 217 -10.23 -5.84 8.66
C GLY A 217 -9.96 -4.40 9.03
N VAL A 218 -8.81 -4.24 9.67
CA VAL A 218 -8.22 -2.95 10.04
C VAL A 218 -6.75 -2.97 9.66
N MET A 219 -6.27 -1.89 9.07
CA MET A 219 -4.86 -1.64 8.80
C MET A 219 -4.35 -0.49 9.66
N PHE A 220 -3.13 -0.63 10.18
CA PHE A 220 -2.42 0.40 10.94
C PHE A 220 -1.11 0.70 10.23
N ILE A 221 -1.10 1.79 9.46
CA ILE A 221 -0.06 2.13 8.50
C ILE A 221 0.89 3.17 9.12
N PRO A 222 2.17 2.82 9.33
CA PRO A 222 3.22 3.77 9.67
C PRO A 222 3.30 4.89 8.62
N SER A 223 3.67 6.09 9.04
CA SER A 223 3.66 7.27 8.18
C SER A 223 4.54 7.11 6.93
N GLY A 224 5.64 6.37 7.03
CA GLY A 224 6.54 6.07 5.91
C GLY A 224 5.96 5.17 4.81
N LEU A 225 4.98 4.33 5.15
CA LEU A 225 4.15 3.55 4.22
C LEU A 225 2.84 4.27 3.83
N GLY A 226 2.63 5.46 4.41
CA GLY A 226 1.52 6.37 4.13
C GLY A 226 2.00 7.58 3.32
N TYR A 227 1.57 8.77 3.76
CA TYR A 227 1.91 10.02 3.09
C TYR A 227 3.22 10.67 3.58
N PHE A 228 3.84 10.14 4.63
CA PHE A 228 5.03 10.67 5.28
C PHE A 228 4.97 12.19 5.47
N ALA A 229 5.82 12.96 4.78
CA ALA A 229 5.86 14.43 4.84
C ALA A 229 4.95 15.13 3.81
N SER A 230 4.40 14.42 2.83
CA SER A 230 3.73 14.96 1.64
C SER A 230 2.24 14.65 1.65
N THR A 231 1.51 15.22 2.60
CA THR A 231 0.09 14.90 2.78
C THR A 231 -0.83 15.55 1.73
N PRO A 232 -1.95 14.89 1.37
CA PRO A 232 -2.91 15.46 0.42
C PRO A 232 -3.50 16.77 0.97
N ALA A 233 -3.44 17.83 0.18
CA ALA A 233 -3.89 19.15 0.60
C ALA A 233 -5.37 19.16 0.98
N GLY A 234 -5.67 19.58 2.21
CA GLY A 234 -7.04 19.69 2.71
C GLY A 234 -7.67 18.38 3.21
N SER A 235 -6.91 17.27 3.23
CA SER A 235 -7.36 15.99 3.82
C SER A 235 -7.56 16.04 5.33
N GLY A 236 -6.84 16.93 6.02
CA GLY A 236 -6.75 16.90 7.49
C GLY A 236 -5.69 15.92 8.01
N ILE A 237 -5.00 15.20 7.13
CA ILE A 237 -3.87 14.34 7.47
C ILE A 237 -2.63 15.23 7.73
N GLY A 238 -2.05 15.11 8.92
CA GLY A 238 -0.82 15.77 9.31
C GLY A 238 0.42 15.06 8.77
N ALA A 239 1.52 15.79 8.58
CA ALA A 239 2.80 15.17 8.25
C ALA A 239 3.20 14.19 9.36
N TYR A 240 3.72 13.04 8.96
CA TYR A 240 4.12 11.94 9.83
C TYR A 240 2.99 11.29 10.63
N ASN A 241 1.72 11.54 10.25
CA ASN A 241 0.61 10.80 10.86
C ASN A 241 0.61 9.35 10.38
N GLU A 242 0.43 8.43 11.32
CA GLU A 242 0.05 7.06 11.06
C GLU A 242 -1.42 7.01 10.66
N LEU A 243 -1.76 6.11 9.74
CA LEU A 243 -3.11 5.96 9.22
C LEU A 243 -3.74 4.69 9.79
N MET A 244 -5.04 4.77 10.07
CA MET A 244 -5.85 3.63 10.44
C MET A 244 -7.07 3.59 9.52
N PHE A 245 -7.25 2.48 8.81
CA PHE A 245 -8.45 2.22 8.03
C PHE A 245 -9.16 0.98 8.52
N THR A 246 -10.48 1.07 8.71
CA THR A 246 -11.35 -0.11 8.75
C THR A 246 -11.91 -0.33 7.36
N PHE A 247 -12.07 -1.59 6.94
CA PHE A 247 -12.56 -1.88 5.60
C PHE A 247 -13.35 -3.18 5.53
N LYS A 248 -14.12 -3.30 4.45
CA LYS A 248 -14.74 -4.55 3.98
C LYS A 248 -14.33 -4.75 2.52
N LEU A 249 -13.79 -5.92 2.20
CA LEU A 249 -13.28 -6.30 0.88
C LEU A 249 -14.27 -7.23 0.18
N PHE A 250 -14.99 -6.70 -0.81
CA PHE A 250 -16.06 -7.45 -1.46
C PHE A 250 -15.60 -8.25 -2.67
N GLN A 251 -14.76 -7.66 -3.51
CA GLN A 251 -14.34 -8.20 -4.80
C GLN A 251 -12.95 -7.66 -5.17
N SER A 252 -12.20 -8.43 -5.94
CA SER A 252 -11.00 -8.00 -6.66
C SER A 252 -11.16 -8.30 -8.16
N GLU A 253 -10.43 -7.57 -8.96
CA GLU A 253 -10.28 -7.74 -10.40
C GLU A 253 -8.78 -7.69 -10.70
N ILE A 254 -8.30 -8.57 -11.59
CA ILE A 254 -6.89 -8.58 -12.01
C ILE A 254 -6.58 -7.25 -12.73
N GLY A 255 -5.46 -6.64 -12.37
CA GLY A 255 -4.96 -5.40 -12.99
C GLY A 255 -4.29 -5.62 -14.34
N ASP A 256 -4.51 -4.67 -15.24
CA ASP A 256 -3.84 -4.42 -16.53
C ASP A 256 -3.99 -2.90 -16.72
N GLN A 257 -3.10 -2.16 -16.06
CA GLN A 257 -3.29 -0.74 -15.76
C GLN A 257 -3.14 0.17 -16.99
N ASP A 258 -2.44 -0.32 -18.01
CA ASP A 258 -2.11 0.39 -19.23
C ASP A 258 -2.79 -0.23 -20.49
N ASP A 259 -3.56 -1.31 -20.30
CA ASP A 259 -4.40 -2.00 -21.29
C ASP A 259 -3.57 -2.63 -22.44
N ASP A 260 -2.44 -3.25 -22.12
CA ASP A 260 -1.54 -3.90 -23.07
C ASP A 260 -1.67 -5.45 -23.13
N SER A 261 -2.57 -6.02 -22.30
CA SER A 261 -2.85 -7.45 -22.17
C SER A 261 -1.81 -8.28 -21.42
N VAL A 262 -0.68 -7.72 -20.99
CA VAL A 262 0.14 -8.30 -19.93
C VAL A 262 -0.46 -7.84 -18.60
N ILE A 263 -0.92 -8.80 -17.79
CA ILE A 263 -1.52 -8.44 -16.50
C ILE A 263 -0.42 -7.94 -15.56
N SER A 264 -0.71 -6.92 -14.77
CA SER A 264 0.29 -6.20 -13.98
C SER A 264 0.98 -7.01 -12.88
N ILE A 265 0.41 -8.16 -12.50
CA ILE A 265 1.08 -9.13 -11.62
C ILE A 265 2.21 -9.90 -12.33
N MET A 266 2.20 -9.98 -13.66
CA MET A 266 3.25 -10.60 -14.47
C MET A 266 4.42 -9.64 -14.77
N GLU A 267 4.23 -8.36 -14.49
CA GLU A 267 5.20 -7.29 -14.75
C GLU A 267 6.10 -7.00 -13.54
N ASP A 268 5.83 -7.62 -12.39
CA ASP A 268 6.82 -7.81 -11.31
C ASP A 268 7.86 -8.85 -11.75
N LEU A 269 8.80 -8.41 -12.58
CA LEU A 269 9.77 -9.27 -13.28
C LEU A 269 10.70 -10.00 -12.30
N ASN A 270 11.00 -9.35 -11.17
CA ASN A 270 11.94 -9.85 -10.19
C ASN A 270 11.27 -10.61 -9.02
N GLY A 271 9.94 -10.55 -8.91
CA GLY A 271 9.11 -11.27 -7.96
C GLY A 271 9.23 -10.74 -6.52
N ASN A 272 9.56 -9.47 -6.34
CA ASN A 272 9.71 -8.84 -5.03
C ASN A 272 8.39 -8.26 -4.48
N GLY A 273 7.30 -8.26 -5.26
CA GLY A 273 6.05 -7.60 -4.91
C GLY A 273 6.17 -6.07 -4.87
N PHE A 274 7.00 -5.51 -5.74
CA PHE A 274 7.21 -4.09 -5.92
C PHE A 274 7.21 -3.72 -7.41
N GLU A 275 6.05 -3.82 -8.04
CA GLU A 275 5.89 -3.54 -9.47
C GLU A 275 6.34 -2.14 -9.88
N GLU A 276 6.39 -1.17 -8.96
CA GLU A 276 6.86 0.18 -9.28
C GLU A 276 8.38 0.30 -9.44
N ASP A 277 9.17 -0.77 -9.21
CA ASP A 277 10.62 -0.81 -9.47
C ASP A 277 11.06 -1.57 -10.72
N ASP A 278 10.13 -2.21 -11.42
CA ASP A 278 10.37 -2.85 -12.71
C ASP A 278 10.05 -1.86 -13.85
N ASP A 279 11.12 -1.27 -14.41
CA ASP A 279 11.12 -0.28 -15.50
C ASP A 279 12.21 -0.72 -16.50
N THR A 280 11.79 -1.38 -17.59
CA THR A 280 12.69 -2.13 -18.48
C THR A 280 13.54 -1.22 -19.36
N ASP A 281 13.00 -0.09 -19.82
CA ASP A 281 13.70 0.86 -20.69
C ASP A 281 14.32 2.08 -19.94
N GLU A 282 14.08 2.16 -18.63
CA GLU A 282 14.52 3.21 -17.70
C GLU A 282 13.98 4.61 -18.04
N ASP A 283 12.78 4.73 -18.64
CA ASP A 283 12.17 6.02 -18.96
C ASP A 283 11.44 6.69 -17.77
N GLY A 284 11.23 5.94 -16.68
CA GLY A 284 10.58 6.36 -15.45
C GLY A 284 9.11 5.99 -15.33
N PHE A 285 8.54 5.25 -16.29
CA PHE A 285 7.28 4.53 -16.13
C PHE A 285 7.58 3.05 -15.84
N PRO A 286 7.09 2.51 -14.72
CA PRO A 286 7.17 1.06 -14.51
C PRO A 286 6.35 0.33 -15.59
N ASN A 287 6.77 -0.89 -15.94
CA ASN A 287 6.17 -1.70 -17.00
C ASN A 287 4.64 -1.73 -16.91
N PHE A 288 4.08 -1.98 -15.71
CA PHE A 288 2.62 -2.03 -15.53
C PHE A 288 1.85 -0.74 -15.88
N ALA A 289 2.55 0.36 -16.08
CA ALA A 289 2.00 1.66 -16.45
C ALA A 289 2.53 2.15 -17.81
N ASP A 290 3.25 1.32 -18.57
CA ASP A 290 3.89 1.65 -19.84
C ASP A 290 3.52 0.70 -21.01
N PRO A 291 2.71 1.14 -21.98
CA PRO A 291 2.28 0.31 -23.11
C PRO A 291 3.36 -0.16 -24.12
N ASP A 292 4.63 0.21 -23.90
CA ASP A 292 5.81 -0.05 -24.74
C ASP A 292 6.99 -0.35 -23.80
N ASP A 293 6.86 -1.43 -23.03
CA ASP A 293 7.71 -1.82 -21.89
C ASP A 293 9.21 -1.69 -22.14
N ASP A 294 9.67 -2.10 -23.32
CA ASP A 294 11.08 -2.09 -23.69
C ASP A 294 11.50 -0.83 -24.47
N GLY A 295 10.56 0.03 -24.85
CA GLY A 295 10.80 1.29 -25.55
C GLY A 295 11.32 1.12 -26.98
N ASP A 296 11.11 -0.04 -27.62
CA ASP A 296 11.54 -0.29 -29.01
C ASP A 296 10.66 0.44 -30.05
N GLY A 297 9.47 0.88 -29.64
CA GLY A 297 8.49 1.59 -30.45
C GLY A 297 7.37 0.70 -31.00
N THR A 298 7.36 -0.58 -30.67
CA THR A 298 6.30 -1.56 -30.85
C THR A 298 5.56 -1.70 -29.53
N LEU A 299 4.22 -1.70 -29.57
CA LEU A 299 3.47 -1.82 -28.31
C LEU A 299 3.56 -3.25 -27.79
N THR A 300 3.70 -3.44 -26.48
CA THR A 300 3.74 -4.76 -25.80
C THR A 300 2.65 -5.72 -26.32
N LYS A 301 1.42 -5.23 -26.44
CA LYS A 301 0.27 -6.02 -26.95
C LYS A 301 0.43 -6.55 -28.39
N ASP A 302 1.25 -5.90 -29.20
CA ASP A 302 1.53 -6.28 -30.58
C ASP A 302 2.68 -7.33 -30.66
N GLU A 303 3.31 -7.63 -29.53
CA GLU A 303 4.44 -8.56 -29.34
C GLU A 303 4.07 -9.80 -28.52
N ILE A 304 2.78 -9.98 -28.23
CA ILE A 304 2.26 -11.18 -27.57
C ILE A 304 1.11 -11.78 -28.38
N LEU A 305 0.76 -13.03 -28.09
CA LEU A 305 -0.37 -13.70 -28.73
C LEU A 305 -1.48 -13.99 -27.72
N THR A 306 -2.63 -13.35 -27.88
CA THR A 306 -3.83 -13.64 -27.08
C THR A 306 -4.67 -14.76 -27.69
N GLN A 307 -5.16 -15.68 -26.85
CA GLN A 307 -6.01 -16.81 -27.28
C GLN A 307 -7.11 -17.13 -26.26
N ASP A 308 -8.35 -17.23 -26.75
CA ASP A 308 -9.50 -17.70 -25.96
C ASP A 308 -9.72 -19.21 -26.13
N TYR A 309 -9.92 -19.90 -25.01
CA TYR A 309 -10.39 -21.28 -24.97
C TYR A 309 -11.79 -21.34 -24.37
N ILE A 310 -12.76 -21.82 -25.14
CA ILE A 310 -14.14 -22.01 -24.70
C ILE A 310 -14.33 -23.49 -24.36
N VAL A 311 -14.60 -23.78 -23.08
CA VAL A 311 -14.72 -25.13 -22.53
C VAL A 311 -16.14 -25.37 -22.04
N ASN A 312 -16.84 -26.35 -22.63
CA ASN A 312 -18.15 -26.78 -22.16
C ASN A 312 -18.01 -27.88 -21.09
N ILE A 313 -18.06 -27.46 -19.82
CA ILE A 313 -17.90 -28.37 -18.68
C ILE A 313 -19.11 -29.30 -18.53
N THR A 314 -20.32 -28.87 -18.91
CA THR A 314 -21.53 -29.72 -18.89
C THR A 314 -21.40 -30.91 -19.84
N GLN A 315 -20.71 -30.72 -20.98
CA GLN A 315 -20.45 -31.78 -21.96
C GLN A 315 -19.20 -32.61 -21.64
N GLY A 316 -18.49 -32.27 -20.57
CA GLY A 316 -17.27 -32.97 -20.14
C GLY A 316 -16.07 -32.69 -21.04
N GLU A 317 -16.03 -31.52 -21.69
CA GLU A 317 -14.82 -31.05 -22.36
C GLU A 317 -13.71 -30.82 -21.34
N SER A 318 -12.46 -31.01 -21.77
CA SER A 318 -11.29 -30.81 -20.92
C SER A 318 -10.67 -29.44 -21.23
N GLU A 319 -10.19 -28.77 -20.19
CA GLU A 319 -9.41 -27.53 -20.33
C GLU A 319 -8.13 -27.75 -21.16
N PRO A 320 -7.63 -26.71 -21.84
CA PRO A 320 -6.37 -26.78 -22.58
C PRO A 320 -5.19 -27.11 -21.67
N THR A 321 -4.13 -27.65 -22.25
CA THR A 321 -2.83 -27.75 -21.57
C THR A 321 -1.96 -26.64 -22.14
N LEU A 322 -1.67 -25.62 -21.33
CA LEU A 322 -0.92 -24.44 -21.76
C LEU A 322 0.56 -24.77 -22.03
N ALA A 323 1.15 -24.08 -22.99
CA ALA A 323 2.59 -24.11 -23.22
C ALA A 323 3.36 -23.48 -22.05
N SER A 324 4.69 -23.64 -22.00
CA SER A 324 5.50 -23.08 -20.91
C SER A 324 5.58 -21.56 -20.91
N ASN A 325 5.33 -20.94 -22.06
CA ASN A 325 5.30 -19.49 -22.28
C ASN A 325 3.87 -18.99 -22.49
N GLU A 326 2.86 -19.78 -22.15
CA GLU A 326 1.45 -19.45 -22.28
C GLU A 326 0.81 -19.38 -20.89
N TYR A 327 0.17 -18.26 -20.58
CA TYR A 327 -0.32 -17.90 -19.25
C TYR A 327 -1.80 -17.58 -19.31
N GLU A 328 -2.58 -18.08 -18.36
CA GLU A 328 -3.98 -17.70 -18.16
C GLU A 328 -4.05 -16.31 -17.51
N ILE A 329 -4.72 -15.38 -18.16
CA ILE A 329 -4.87 -13.99 -17.69
C ILE A 329 -6.31 -13.65 -17.27
N GLU A 330 -7.30 -14.41 -17.76
CA GLU A 330 -8.70 -14.21 -17.39
C GLU A 330 -9.46 -15.53 -17.44
N ARG A 331 -10.39 -15.70 -16.49
CA ARG A 331 -11.33 -16.82 -16.46
C ARG A 331 -12.75 -16.32 -16.22
N VAL A 332 -13.65 -16.63 -17.14
CA VAL A 332 -15.06 -16.26 -17.06
C VAL A 332 -15.94 -17.50 -17.09
N GLU A 333 -16.66 -17.75 -15.99
CA GLU A 333 -17.72 -18.76 -15.92
C GLU A 333 -19.06 -18.14 -16.38
N SER A 334 -19.77 -18.84 -17.27
CA SER A 334 -21.04 -18.38 -17.82
C SER A 334 -21.97 -19.54 -18.15
N VAL A 335 -23.24 -19.24 -18.42
CA VAL A 335 -24.21 -20.22 -18.91
C VAL A 335 -24.64 -19.81 -20.32
N ASN A 336 -24.48 -20.71 -21.28
CA ASN A 336 -24.84 -20.42 -22.67
C ASN A 336 -26.35 -20.50 -22.91
N SER A 337 -26.79 -20.21 -24.13
CA SER A 337 -28.21 -20.24 -24.51
C SER A 337 -28.89 -21.61 -24.41
N GLU A 338 -28.10 -22.69 -24.34
CA GLU A 338 -28.58 -24.07 -24.21
C GLU A 338 -28.72 -24.50 -22.75
N GLY A 339 -28.24 -23.68 -21.81
CA GLY A 339 -28.21 -23.99 -20.38
C GLY A 339 -26.98 -24.81 -19.95
N ASP A 340 -25.97 -24.91 -20.81
CA ASP A 340 -24.69 -25.53 -20.47
C ASP A 340 -23.79 -24.49 -19.78
N ASP A 341 -23.08 -24.95 -18.75
CA ASP A 341 -22.04 -24.21 -18.07
C ASP A 341 -20.79 -24.16 -18.98
N ILE A 342 -20.30 -22.95 -19.23
CA ILE A 342 -19.17 -22.63 -20.09
C ILE A 342 -18.10 -21.91 -19.27
N VAL A 343 -16.86 -22.34 -19.42
CA VAL A 343 -15.68 -21.61 -18.95
C VAL A 343 -14.98 -21.02 -20.18
N THR A 344 -14.77 -19.72 -20.18
CA THR A 344 -13.89 -19.04 -21.14
C THR A 344 -12.58 -18.75 -20.44
N ILE A 345 -11.47 -19.25 -20.98
CA ILE A 345 -10.12 -19.06 -20.48
C ILE A 345 -9.37 -18.20 -21.50
N THR A 346 -9.02 -16.99 -21.13
CA THR A 346 -8.20 -16.08 -21.95
C THR A 346 -6.75 -16.28 -21.55
N THR A 347 -5.89 -16.45 -22.55
CA THR A 347 -4.45 -16.67 -22.35
C THR A 347 -3.63 -15.71 -23.19
N ILE A 348 -2.41 -15.43 -22.73
CA ILE A 348 -1.37 -14.79 -23.53
C ILE A 348 -0.22 -15.76 -23.73
N THR A 349 0.42 -15.71 -24.90
CA THR A 349 1.70 -16.37 -25.15
C THR A 349 2.76 -15.29 -25.32
N LEU A 350 3.77 -15.31 -24.46
CA LEU A 350 4.94 -14.44 -24.58
C LEU A 350 5.81 -14.98 -25.71
N THR A 351 6.04 -14.19 -26.76
CA THR A 351 6.92 -14.59 -27.87
C THR A 351 8.37 -14.21 -27.56
N ASP A 352 9.29 -14.91 -28.22
CA ASP A 352 10.74 -14.74 -28.16
C ASP A 352 11.22 -15.06 -29.58
N THR A 353 11.34 -14.02 -30.39
CA THR A 353 11.50 -14.10 -31.85
C THR A 353 12.92 -14.50 -32.23
N ASP A 354 13.91 -14.12 -31.44
CA ASP A 354 15.33 -14.37 -31.69
C ASP A 354 15.91 -15.59 -30.91
N ASP A 355 15.08 -16.21 -30.06
CA ASP A 355 15.37 -17.37 -29.20
C ASP A 355 16.48 -17.09 -28.17
N ASP A 356 16.62 -15.85 -27.67
CA ASP A 356 17.64 -15.47 -26.68
C ASP A 356 17.23 -15.72 -25.22
N GLY A 357 15.94 -15.94 -24.97
CA GLY A 357 15.34 -16.22 -23.68
C GLY A 357 14.69 -15.01 -23.00
N THR A 358 14.70 -13.84 -23.63
CA THR A 358 13.98 -12.63 -23.22
C THR A 358 12.68 -12.56 -24.03
N PRO A 359 11.52 -12.34 -23.40
CA PRO A 359 10.29 -12.09 -24.14
C PRO A 359 10.41 -10.86 -25.04
N ASP A 360 9.78 -10.90 -26.20
CA ASP A 360 9.80 -9.81 -27.20
C ASP A 360 9.44 -8.45 -26.59
N TYR A 361 8.39 -8.38 -25.75
CA TYR A 361 7.96 -7.15 -25.08
C TYR A 361 8.93 -6.60 -24.03
N LEU A 362 10.02 -7.31 -23.74
CA LEU A 362 11.10 -6.91 -22.83
C LEU A 362 12.44 -6.82 -23.57
N ASP A 363 12.46 -6.90 -24.90
CA ASP A 363 13.68 -7.00 -25.71
C ASP A 363 13.79 -5.95 -26.83
N THR A 364 14.49 -4.87 -26.48
CA THR A 364 14.84 -3.76 -27.40
C THR A 364 15.52 -4.17 -28.72
N ASP A 365 16.12 -5.36 -28.80
CA ASP A 365 16.98 -5.78 -29.90
C ASP A 365 16.28 -6.76 -30.88
N ASN A 366 14.95 -6.92 -30.78
CA ASN A 366 13.97 -7.81 -31.46
C ASN A 366 14.15 -8.11 -32.99
N SER A 367 15.38 -8.38 -33.46
CA SER A 367 15.83 -8.25 -34.87
C SER A 367 16.56 -9.43 -35.50
#